data_AF-A0A1V6ITS6-F1
#
_entry.id   AF-A0A1V6ITS6-F1
#
_cell.length_a   1.000
_cell.length_b   1.000
_cell.length_c   1.000
_cell.angle_alpha   90.00
_cell.angle_beta   90.00
_cell.angle_gamma   90.00
#
_symmetry.space_group_name_H-M   'P 1'
#
loop_
_entity.id
_entity.type
_entity.pdbx_description
1 polymer ?
#
loop_
_entity_poly.entity_id
_entity_poly.type
_entity_poly.pdbx_seq_one_letter_code
_entity_poly.pdbx_strand_id
1 'polypeptide(L)'
;MRTLIGKQGSPADIEQVMARLSGTKILIWCSYIISLPGETLDDLRASIKLIFRLQHINPNVRNSPFYMYIPFSGTPLYEQYKDIFPGPESLEEWGQVGWEREHTNSFADYLKDTHFFQSLFLTSLLDDDKVSDFSKNKLLVFLAKCYRPVARWRLKNLFFKFNIELSMFKKFFPDIF
;
A
#
# COMPACT_ATOMS: atom_id res chain seq x y z
N MET A 1 -5.42 -9.33 -12.82
CA MET A 1 -5.30 -8.02 -12.13
C MET A 1 -5.30 -6.79 -13.04
N ARG A 2 -4.28 -6.50 -13.86
CA ARG A 2 -4.28 -5.21 -14.61
C ARG A 2 -5.47 -5.01 -15.55
N THR A 3 -5.88 -6.07 -16.26
CA THR A 3 -7.08 -6.11 -17.12
C THR A 3 -8.38 -5.85 -16.36
N LEU A 4 -8.51 -6.36 -15.13
CA LEU A 4 -9.68 -6.20 -14.24
C LEU A 4 -9.97 -4.72 -13.92
N ILE A 5 -8.93 -3.90 -13.81
CA ILE A 5 -9.02 -2.45 -13.58
C ILE A 5 -8.81 -1.63 -14.87
N GLY A 6 -8.97 -2.24 -16.06
CA GLY A 6 -8.84 -1.58 -17.35
C GLY A 6 -7.45 -1.03 -17.69
N LYS A 7 -6.39 -1.38 -16.92
CA LYS A 7 -5.03 -0.84 -17.12
C LYS A 7 -4.24 -1.67 -18.12
N GLN A 8 -3.74 -1.01 -19.15
CA GLN A 8 -2.84 -1.57 -20.18
C GLN A 8 -1.39 -1.65 -19.70
N GLY A 9 -0.54 -2.34 -20.45
CA GLY A 9 0.89 -2.50 -20.19
C GLY A 9 1.24 -3.48 -19.07
N SER A 10 2.54 -3.68 -18.85
CA SER A 10 3.15 -4.74 -18.02
C SER A 10 4.07 -4.18 -16.92
N PRO A 11 4.50 -5.01 -15.95
CA PRO A 11 5.56 -4.62 -15.00
C PRO A 11 6.89 -4.26 -15.68
N ALA A 12 7.22 -4.88 -16.81
CA ALA A 12 8.44 -4.58 -17.55
C ALA A 12 8.41 -3.17 -18.17
N ASP A 13 7.25 -2.68 -18.59
CA ASP A 13 7.09 -1.29 -19.07
C ASP A 13 7.30 -0.29 -17.94
N ILE A 14 6.84 -0.62 -16.72
CA ILE A 14 7.08 0.19 -15.52
C ILE A 14 8.58 0.20 -15.18
N GLU A 15 9.26 -0.95 -15.20
CA GLU A 15 10.72 -1.01 -14.98
C GLU A 15 11.49 -0.16 -16.01
N GLN A 16 11.10 -0.18 -17.30
CA GLN A 16 11.69 0.67 -18.33
C GLN A 16 11.48 2.17 -18.08
N VAL A 17 10.28 2.58 -17.65
CA VAL A 17 10.00 3.98 -17.30
C VAL A 17 10.83 4.42 -16.09
N MET A 18 10.93 3.60 -15.04
CA MET A 18 11.77 3.91 -13.88
C MET A 18 13.24 4.05 -14.27
N ALA A 19 13.75 3.17 -15.13
CA ALA A 19 15.13 3.23 -15.60
C ALA A 19 15.42 4.50 -16.40
N ARG A 20 14.53 4.91 -17.32
CA ARG A 20 14.65 6.16 -18.08
C ARG A 20 14.64 7.41 -17.17
N LEU A 21 13.86 7.38 -16.08
CA LEU A 21 13.75 8.49 -15.14
C LEU A 21 14.84 8.50 -14.05
N SER A 22 15.66 7.45 -13.94
CA SER A 22 16.68 7.30 -12.87
C SER A 22 17.77 8.39 -12.88
N GLY A 23 18.12 8.92 -14.06
CA GLY A 23 19.07 10.03 -14.21
C GLY A 23 18.47 11.41 -13.95
N THR A 24 17.20 11.52 -13.56
CA THR A 24 16.51 12.79 -13.31
C THR A 24 16.46 13.13 -11.82
N LYS A 25 15.94 14.33 -11.50
CA LYS A 25 15.60 14.73 -10.11
C LYS A 25 14.11 14.56 -9.78
N ILE A 26 13.36 13.84 -10.60
CA ILE A 26 11.91 13.67 -10.43
C ILE A 26 11.66 12.59 -9.38
N LEU A 27 10.95 12.94 -8.29
CA LEU A 27 10.41 11.97 -7.34
C LEU A 27 9.21 11.24 -7.96
N ILE A 28 9.18 9.91 -7.86
CA ILE A 28 8.17 9.08 -8.52
C ILE A 28 7.35 8.35 -7.48
N TRP A 29 6.08 8.76 -7.34
CA TRP A 29 5.14 8.14 -6.40
C TRP A 29 4.41 6.97 -7.04
N CYS A 30 4.66 5.78 -6.52
CA CYS A 30 4.00 4.54 -6.92
C CYS A 30 2.92 4.18 -5.91
N SER A 31 1.68 3.98 -6.37
CA SER A 31 0.55 3.58 -5.51
C SER A 31 0.09 2.16 -5.82
N TYR A 32 -0.26 1.42 -4.77
CA TYR A 32 -0.61 0.00 -4.84
C TYR A 32 -2.00 -0.22 -4.27
N ILE A 33 -2.84 -0.91 -5.05
CA ILE A 33 -4.19 -1.31 -4.65
C ILE A 33 -4.15 -2.82 -4.41
N ILE A 34 -4.68 -3.25 -3.28
CA ILE A 34 -4.88 -4.65 -2.85
C ILE A 34 -6.38 -4.90 -2.59
N SER A 35 -6.75 -6.12 -2.22
CA SER A 35 -8.15 -6.55 -2.11
C SER A 35 -8.90 -6.47 -3.45
N LEU A 36 -8.24 -6.79 -4.56
CA LEU A 36 -8.93 -6.98 -5.84
C LEU A 36 -9.62 -8.36 -5.91
N PRO A 37 -10.73 -8.50 -6.66
CA PRO A 37 -11.35 -9.79 -6.92
C PRO A 37 -10.37 -10.87 -7.41
N GLY A 38 -10.29 -11.98 -6.67
CA GLY A 38 -9.40 -13.11 -6.97
C GLY A 38 -7.94 -12.90 -6.58
N GLU A 39 -7.62 -11.89 -5.77
CA GLU A 39 -6.24 -11.60 -5.34
C GLU A 39 -5.72 -12.59 -4.30
N THR A 40 -4.55 -13.16 -4.60
CA THR A 40 -3.89 -14.14 -3.75
C THR A 40 -2.76 -13.52 -2.93
N LEU A 41 -2.33 -14.23 -1.88
CA LEU A 41 -1.15 -13.84 -1.11
C LEU A 41 0.14 -13.82 -1.98
N ASP A 42 0.18 -14.57 -3.08
CA ASP A 42 1.30 -14.55 -4.01
C ASP A 42 1.28 -13.35 -4.97
N ASP A 43 0.10 -12.81 -5.31
CA ASP A 43 -0.02 -11.51 -6.00
C ASP A 43 0.51 -10.36 -5.13
N LEU A 44 0.24 -10.40 -3.82
CA LEU A 44 0.84 -9.45 -2.87
C LEU A 44 2.37 -9.60 -2.82
N ARG A 45 2.89 -10.83 -2.73
CA ARG A 45 4.36 -11.08 -2.77
C ARG A 45 4.99 -10.60 -4.07
N ALA A 46 4.32 -10.78 -5.21
CA ALA A 46 4.76 -10.26 -6.50
C ALA A 46 4.79 -8.72 -6.51
N SER A 47 3.78 -8.07 -5.92
CA SER A 47 3.70 -6.62 -5.77
C SER A 47 4.81 -6.07 -4.87
N ILE A 48 5.11 -6.74 -3.75
CA ILE A 48 6.22 -6.40 -2.85
C ILE A 48 7.58 -6.61 -3.53
N LYS A 49 7.74 -7.68 -4.32
CA LYS A 49 8.94 -7.90 -5.13
C LYS A 49 9.13 -6.78 -6.16
N LEU A 50 8.05 -6.32 -6.79
CA LEU A 50 8.07 -5.18 -7.71
C LEU A 50 8.47 -3.88 -6.99
N ILE A 51 7.89 -3.57 -5.82
CA ILE A 51 8.29 -2.44 -4.95
C ILE A 51 9.81 -2.35 -4.80
N PHE A 52 10.44 -3.44 -4.34
CA PHE A 52 11.89 -3.45 -4.10
C PHE A 52 12.70 -3.37 -5.40
N ARG A 53 12.16 -3.90 -6.50
CA ARG A 53 12.77 -3.83 -7.83
C ARG A 53 12.76 -2.40 -8.38
N LEU A 54 11.64 -1.68 -8.28
CA LEU A 54 11.53 -0.29 -8.73
C LEU A 54 12.42 0.65 -7.92
N GLN A 55 12.47 0.49 -6.58
CA GLN A 55 13.40 1.22 -5.71
C GLN A 55 14.88 0.98 -6.06
N HIS A 56 15.24 -0.23 -6.51
CA HIS A 56 16.60 -0.56 -6.91
C HIS A 56 16.96 0.04 -8.28
N ILE A 57 15.99 0.09 -9.21
CA ILE A 57 16.17 0.70 -10.54
C ILE A 57 16.25 2.23 -10.44
N ASN A 58 15.50 2.85 -9.53
CA ASN A 58 15.43 4.30 -9.41
C ASN A 58 15.30 4.73 -7.93
N PRO A 59 16.32 5.38 -7.34
CA PRO A 59 16.32 5.79 -5.92
C PRO A 59 15.38 6.97 -5.63
N ASN A 60 14.80 7.62 -6.65
CA ASN A 60 13.79 8.66 -6.49
C ASN A 60 12.37 8.09 -6.36
N VAL A 61 12.19 6.77 -6.46
CA VAL A 61 10.90 6.11 -6.20
C VAL A 61 10.50 6.29 -4.74
N ARG A 62 9.22 6.56 -4.53
CA ARG A 62 8.51 6.54 -3.25
C ARG A 62 7.25 5.70 -3.40
N ASN A 63 6.95 4.89 -2.41
CA ASN A 63 5.75 4.07 -2.38
C ASN A 63 4.69 4.74 -1.51
N SER A 64 3.46 4.85 -2.01
CA SER A 64 2.31 4.88 -1.10
C SER A 64 2.23 3.55 -0.34
N PRO A 65 1.65 3.52 0.87
CA PRO A 65 1.21 2.28 1.49
C PRO A 65 0.31 1.46 0.55
N PHE A 66 0.15 0.18 0.88
CA PHE A 66 -0.89 -0.64 0.26
C PHE A 66 -2.28 -0.15 0.71
N TYR A 67 -3.10 0.26 -0.25
CA TYR A 67 -4.49 0.67 -0.01
C TYR A 67 -5.45 -0.41 -0.47
N MET A 68 -6.52 -0.67 0.30
CA MET A 68 -7.58 -1.58 -0.13
C MET A 68 -8.39 -0.96 -1.27
N TYR A 69 -8.89 -1.81 -2.16
CA TYR A 69 -9.88 -1.43 -3.17
C TYR A 69 -11.14 -0.88 -2.49
N ILE A 70 -11.56 0.31 -2.92
CA ILE A 70 -12.82 0.93 -2.51
C ILE A 70 -13.81 0.83 -3.69
N PRO A 71 -15.01 0.26 -3.49
CA PRO A 71 -16.02 0.06 -4.52
C PRO A 71 -16.79 1.36 -4.79
N PHE A 72 -16.16 2.26 -5.55
CA PHE A 72 -16.78 3.50 -6.00
C PHE A 72 -17.88 3.23 -7.02
N SER A 73 -19.08 3.75 -6.75
CA SER A 73 -20.27 3.61 -7.59
C SER A 73 -20.04 4.13 -9.01
N GLY A 74 -20.62 3.46 -10.01
CA GLY A 74 -20.42 3.79 -11.43
C GLY A 74 -19.04 3.44 -12.01
N THR A 75 -18.12 2.85 -11.23
CA THR A 75 -16.90 2.26 -11.81
C THR A 75 -17.19 0.87 -12.40
N PRO A 76 -16.55 0.45 -13.52
CA PRO A 76 -16.80 -0.86 -14.12
C PRO A 76 -16.56 -2.03 -13.15
N LEU A 77 -15.56 -1.90 -12.27
CA LEU A 77 -15.26 -2.92 -11.27
C LEU A 77 -16.32 -2.99 -10.16
N TYR A 78 -16.94 -1.86 -9.80
CA TYR A 78 -18.08 -1.87 -8.88
C TYR A 78 -19.29 -2.54 -9.53
N GLU A 79 -19.69 -2.11 -10.72
CA GLU A 79 -20.89 -2.64 -11.38
C GLU A 79 -20.83 -4.16 -11.61
N GLN A 80 -19.63 -4.71 -11.79
CA GLN A 80 -19.41 -6.16 -11.94
C GLN A 80 -19.52 -6.96 -10.63
N TYR A 81 -19.29 -6.34 -9.46
CA TYR A 81 -19.18 -7.06 -8.17
C TYR A 81 -20.06 -6.51 -7.04
N LYS A 82 -20.88 -5.48 -7.27
CA LYS A 82 -21.73 -4.82 -6.26
C LYS A 82 -22.61 -5.77 -5.45
N ASP A 83 -23.09 -6.86 -6.05
CA ASP A 83 -23.94 -7.86 -5.39
C ASP A 83 -23.17 -8.75 -4.39
N ILE A 84 -21.83 -8.77 -4.47
CA ILE A 84 -20.91 -9.56 -3.63
C ILE A 84 -20.10 -8.64 -2.70
N PHE A 85 -19.87 -7.40 -3.11
CA PHE A 85 -19.02 -6.43 -2.45
C PHE A 85 -19.63 -5.02 -2.53
N PRO A 86 -20.72 -4.77 -1.77
CA PRO A 86 -21.45 -3.52 -1.86
C PRO A 86 -20.62 -2.30 -1.43
N GLY A 87 -20.89 -1.19 -2.09
CA GLY A 87 -20.36 0.11 -1.72
C GLY A 87 -21.22 0.78 -0.65
N PRO A 88 -20.74 1.89 -0.07
CA PRO A 88 -21.58 2.81 0.67
C PRO A 88 -22.70 3.37 -0.21
N GLU A 89 -23.93 3.38 0.28
CA GLU A 89 -25.12 3.81 -0.47
C GLU A 89 -25.49 5.29 -0.19
N SER A 90 -25.07 5.84 0.95
CA SER A 90 -25.34 7.22 1.38
C SER A 90 -24.07 8.07 1.53
N LEU A 91 -24.22 9.40 1.50
CA LEU A 91 -23.10 10.34 1.73
C LEU A 91 -22.54 10.21 3.16
N GLU A 92 -23.42 9.88 4.10
CA GLU A 92 -23.13 9.63 5.50
C GLU A 92 -22.23 8.39 5.67
N GLU A 93 -22.53 7.28 4.98
CA GLU A 93 -21.65 6.10 4.95
C GLU A 93 -20.34 6.39 4.19
N TRP A 94 -20.37 7.16 3.10
CA TRP A 94 -19.14 7.62 2.43
C TRP A 94 -18.24 8.45 3.37
N GLY A 95 -18.83 9.25 4.26
CA GLY A 95 -18.12 9.96 5.32
C GLY A 95 -17.49 9.05 6.39
N GLN A 96 -17.91 7.79 6.47
CA GLN A 96 -17.34 6.76 7.37
C GLN A 96 -16.26 5.90 6.67
N VAL A 97 -16.06 6.03 5.35
CA VAL A 97 -15.01 5.30 4.62
C VAL A 97 -13.63 5.91 4.90
N GLY A 98 -13.01 5.45 5.98
CA GLY A 98 -11.57 5.65 6.22
C GLY A 98 -10.69 4.64 5.48
N TRP A 99 -9.37 4.79 5.63
CA TRP A 99 -8.37 3.80 5.19
C TRP A 99 -8.57 2.41 5.83
N GLU A 100 -9.23 2.39 7.00
CA GLU A 100 -9.54 1.23 7.84
C GLU A 100 -10.91 0.58 7.52
N ARG A 101 -11.61 0.95 6.41
CA ARG A 101 -12.96 0.42 6.10
C ARG A 101 -13.05 -1.08 6.37
N GLU A 102 -13.99 -1.49 7.21
CA GLU A 102 -13.99 -2.77 7.91
C GLU A 102 -13.42 -3.93 7.07
N HIS A 103 -12.23 -4.40 7.47
CA HIS A 103 -11.46 -5.43 6.76
C HIS A 103 -12.19 -6.78 6.59
N THR A 104 -13.29 -6.97 7.33
CA THR A 104 -14.25 -8.07 7.19
C THR A 104 -14.76 -8.17 5.75
N ASN A 105 -14.99 -7.03 5.09
CA ASN A 105 -15.33 -6.91 3.68
C ASN A 105 -14.05 -6.70 2.86
N SER A 106 -13.32 -7.79 2.62
CA SER A 106 -12.22 -7.84 1.63
C SER A 106 -12.37 -9.05 0.70
N PHE A 107 -12.02 -8.85 -0.59
CA PHE A 107 -11.93 -9.92 -1.59
C PHE A 107 -10.78 -10.91 -1.34
N ALA A 108 -9.79 -10.52 -0.53
CA ALA A 108 -8.60 -11.33 -0.27
C ALA A 108 -8.57 -11.80 1.18
N ASP A 109 -8.67 -13.11 1.41
CA ASP A 109 -8.83 -13.67 2.76
C ASP A 109 -7.72 -13.28 3.75
N TYR A 110 -6.51 -13.06 3.25
CA TYR A 110 -5.37 -12.64 4.08
C TYR A 110 -5.50 -11.22 4.66
N LEU A 111 -6.42 -10.40 4.14
CA LEU A 111 -6.68 -9.04 4.64
C LEU A 111 -7.77 -9.00 5.71
N LYS A 112 -8.56 -10.06 5.88
CA LYS A 112 -9.56 -10.17 6.95
C LYS A 112 -8.94 -10.15 8.35
N ASP A 113 -7.64 -10.43 8.45
CA ASP A 113 -6.83 -10.12 9.63
C ASP A 113 -6.44 -8.64 9.63
N THR A 114 -7.17 -7.83 10.40
CA THR A 114 -6.88 -6.41 10.65
C THR A 114 -5.43 -6.15 11.05
N HIS A 115 -4.85 -7.01 11.90
CA HIS A 115 -3.46 -6.86 12.32
C HIS A 115 -2.49 -7.08 11.15
N PHE A 116 -2.78 -8.04 10.26
CA PHE A 116 -2.01 -8.25 9.03
C PHE A 116 -2.07 -7.00 8.14
N PHE A 117 -3.27 -6.46 7.84
CA PHE A 117 -3.40 -5.28 6.99
C PHE A 117 -2.70 -4.06 7.59
N GLN A 118 -2.95 -3.73 8.85
CA GLN A 118 -2.33 -2.56 9.50
C GLN A 118 -0.80 -2.69 9.57
N SER A 119 -0.29 -3.91 9.75
CA SER A 119 1.14 -4.19 9.66
C SER A 119 1.71 -4.01 8.25
N LEU A 120 0.98 -4.47 7.23
CA LEU A 120 1.33 -4.30 5.83
C LEU A 120 1.36 -2.82 5.44
N PHE A 121 0.34 -2.06 5.86
CA PHE A 121 0.27 -0.62 5.67
C PHE A 121 1.44 0.09 6.36
N LEU A 122 1.69 -0.14 7.65
CA LEU A 122 2.78 0.53 8.37
C LEU A 122 4.17 0.19 7.80
N THR A 123 4.40 -1.07 7.45
CA THR A 123 5.71 -1.49 6.91
C THR A 123 5.94 -1.00 5.49
N SER A 124 4.88 -0.90 4.66
CA SER A 124 4.94 -0.23 3.34
C SER A 124 4.93 1.31 3.43
N LEU A 125 4.47 1.91 4.52
CA LEU A 125 4.67 3.33 4.81
C LEU A 125 6.15 3.63 5.11
N LEU A 126 6.87 2.73 5.79
CA LEU A 126 8.22 2.99 6.32
C LEU A 126 9.36 2.30 5.53
N ASP A 127 9.10 1.83 4.32
CA ASP A 127 10.05 1.08 3.48
C ASP A 127 11.10 1.95 2.75
N ASP A 128 10.84 3.25 2.56
CA ASP A 128 11.68 4.19 1.77
C ASP A 128 11.89 5.56 2.46
N ASP A 129 12.46 6.54 1.74
CA ASP A 129 12.86 7.87 2.24
C ASP A 129 11.75 8.95 2.27
N LYS A 130 10.48 8.61 2.03
CA LYS A 130 9.34 9.56 2.05
C LYS A 130 9.28 10.45 3.30
N VAL A 131 9.70 9.94 4.46
CA VAL A 131 9.73 10.70 5.72
C VAL A 131 10.68 11.90 5.64
N SER A 132 11.80 11.82 4.91
CA SER A 132 12.69 12.99 4.73
C SER A 132 12.20 13.98 3.68
N ASP A 133 11.28 13.58 2.80
CA ASP A 133 10.69 14.50 1.82
C ASP A 133 9.61 15.38 2.49
N PHE A 134 8.85 14.83 3.44
CA PHE A 134 7.78 15.54 4.15
C PHE A 134 8.19 16.18 5.49
N SER A 135 9.17 15.61 6.22
CA SER A 135 9.51 16.09 7.56
C SER A 135 10.85 16.84 7.63
N LYS A 136 10.80 18.05 8.18
CA LYS A 136 12.00 18.82 8.58
C LYS A 136 12.57 18.38 9.94
N ASN A 137 11.88 17.51 10.68
CA ASN A 137 12.32 17.06 12.00
C ASN A 137 13.44 16.01 11.86
N LYS A 138 14.69 16.43 12.12
CA LYS A 138 15.88 15.57 12.00
C LYS A 138 15.81 14.31 12.87
N LEU A 139 15.18 14.37 14.05
CA LEU A 139 15.02 13.19 14.91
C LEU A 139 14.06 12.18 14.29
N LEU A 140 12.91 12.64 13.77
CA LEU A 140 11.95 11.75 13.10
C LEU A 140 12.56 11.11 11.85
N VAL A 141 13.27 11.89 11.04
CA VAL A 141 13.99 11.38 9.86
C VAL A 141 15.07 10.36 10.24
N PHE A 142 15.81 10.59 11.32
CA PHE A 142 16.80 9.64 11.84
C PHE A 142 16.15 8.33 12.30
N LEU A 143 15.10 8.40 13.13
CA LEU A 143 14.37 7.23 13.62
C LEU A 143 13.76 6.42 12.47
N ALA A 144 13.16 7.07 11.46
CA ALA A 144 12.64 6.40 10.27
C ALA A 144 13.76 5.72 9.45
N LYS A 145 14.94 6.36 9.31
CA LYS A 145 16.10 5.76 8.64
C LYS A 145 16.65 4.54 9.40
N CYS A 146 16.68 4.59 10.73
CA CYS A 146 17.06 3.45 11.57
C CYS A 146 16.06 2.29 11.53
N TYR A 147 14.76 2.57 11.42
CA TYR A 147 13.72 1.54 11.35
C TYR A 147 13.55 0.93 9.95
N ARG A 148 13.86 1.66 8.88
CA ARG A 148 13.69 1.21 7.48
C ARG A 148 14.22 -0.21 7.19
N PRO A 149 15.42 -0.64 7.63
CA PRO A 149 15.87 -2.02 7.39
C PRO A 149 14.94 -3.08 7.98
N VAL A 150 14.35 -2.81 9.15
CA VAL A 150 13.36 -3.68 9.80
C VAL A 150 12.05 -3.69 9.01
N ALA A 151 11.55 -2.51 8.61
CA ALA A 151 10.37 -2.38 7.77
C ALA A 151 10.49 -3.19 6.46
N ARG A 152 11.62 -3.03 5.75
CA ARG A 152 11.91 -3.74 4.49
C ARG A 152 12.05 -5.25 4.70
N TRP A 153 12.67 -5.69 5.81
CA TRP A 153 12.76 -7.12 6.15
C TRP A 153 11.38 -7.72 6.47
N ARG A 154 10.56 -7.05 7.30
CA ARG A 154 9.20 -7.49 7.61
C ARG A 154 8.36 -7.59 6.35
N LEU A 155 8.36 -6.55 5.53
CA LEU A 155 7.57 -6.49 4.29
C LEU A 155 7.99 -7.59 3.30
N LYS A 156 9.30 -7.80 3.09
CA LYS A 156 9.82 -8.85 2.19
C LYS A 156 9.42 -10.26 2.62
N ASN A 157 9.35 -10.53 3.92
CA ASN A 157 9.02 -11.85 4.47
C ASN A 157 7.54 -12.00 4.88
N LEU A 158 6.74 -10.93 4.75
CA LEU A 158 5.40 -10.80 5.36
C LEU A 158 5.39 -11.17 6.88
N PHE A 159 6.49 -10.86 7.58
CA PHE A 159 6.65 -11.18 9.00
C PHE A 159 6.08 -10.07 9.88
N PHE A 160 4.78 -10.20 10.16
CA PHE A 160 4.05 -9.23 10.98
C PHE A 160 3.81 -9.69 12.42
N LYS A 161 4.27 -10.87 12.84
CA LYS A 161 4.22 -11.26 14.26
C LYS A 161 5.04 -10.29 15.11
N PHE A 162 4.55 -9.99 16.31
CA PHE A 162 5.18 -9.09 17.29
C PHE A 162 5.50 -7.69 16.73
N ASN A 163 4.51 -7.05 16.11
CA ASN A 163 4.59 -5.68 15.59
C ASN A 163 4.29 -4.64 16.68
N ILE A 164 5.17 -4.53 17.68
CA ILE A 164 5.02 -3.59 18.81
C ILE A 164 5.02 -2.14 18.31
N GLU A 165 5.76 -1.88 17.23
CA GLU A 165 5.85 -0.58 16.58
C GLU A 165 4.51 -0.14 15.97
N LEU A 166 3.62 -1.06 15.56
CA LEU A 166 2.23 -0.73 15.19
C LEU A 166 1.43 -0.22 16.39
N SER A 167 1.54 -0.87 17.56
CA SER A 167 0.87 -0.41 18.78
C SER A 167 1.39 0.96 19.24
N MET A 168 2.69 1.22 19.08
CA MET A 168 3.26 2.54 19.33
C MET A 168 2.76 3.58 18.32
N PHE A 169 2.74 3.25 17.03
CA PHE A 169 2.35 4.18 15.97
C PHE A 169 0.89 4.61 16.12
N LYS A 170 -0.04 3.67 16.34
CA LYS A 170 -1.45 3.95 16.69
C LYS A 170 -1.58 4.92 17.87
N LYS A 171 -0.78 4.74 18.92
CA LYS A 171 -0.83 5.61 20.12
C LYS A 171 -0.36 7.04 19.85
N PHE A 172 0.60 7.25 18.95
CA PHE A 172 1.15 8.58 18.63
C PHE A 172 0.49 9.25 17.42
N PHE A 173 -0.16 8.48 16.54
CA PHE A 173 -0.80 8.93 15.31
C PHE A 173 -2.18 8.27 15.12
N PRO A 174 -3.13 8.49 16.05
CA PRO A 174 -4.45 7.83 16.01
C PRO A 174 -5.29 8.22 14.79
N ASP A 175 -4.99 9.36 14.15
CA ASP A 175 -5.69 9.82 12.94
C ASP A 175 -5.22 9.11 11.65
N ILE A 176 -4.23 8.21 11.78
CA ILE A 176 -3.71 7.36 10.69
C ILE A 176 -4.16 5.89 10.86
N PHE A 177 -4.28 5.41 12.12
CA PHE A 177 -4.64 4.04 12.55
C PHE A 177 -5.12 4.00 14.00
#